data_AF-A0A1Q8KYE9-F1
#
_entry.id   AF-A0A1Q8KYE9-F1
#
_cell.length_a   1.000
_cell.length_b   1.000
_cell.length_c   1.000
_cell.angle_alpha   90.00
_cell.angle_beta   90.00
_cell.angle_gamma   90.00
#
_symmetry.space_group_name_H-M   'P 1'
#
loop_
_entity.id
_entity.type
_entity.pdbx_description
1 polymer ?
#
loop_
_entity_poly.entity_id
_entity_poly.type
_entity_poly.pdbx_seq_one_letter_code
_entity_poly.pdbx_strand_id
1 'polypeptide(L)'
;MEFQRARSEEQREIRRTAILDTAAAMLREMPVSDLALNELSRRVGLAKSNVLRYFESREAVLLELLDRFFGAWLSELEEQLATGADGREEMTTRAHRLADVLSRSLAEQSVLCDLIAAQGGVLEHNVSTEVVRRHKRSSLARLATMRMLVTRFLPELDDGAQRFCFMTLVSAGALSTYVPPPAAVLAAYADEPELAVVELDLRATLRSVVLTTLLGALPRT
;
A
#
# COMPACT_ATOMS: atom_id res chain seq x y z
N MET A 1 23.01 -11.54 32.98
CA MET A 1 22.85 -12.42 31.79
C MET A 1 21.93 -11.82 30.71
N GLU A 2 21.57 -10.52 30.74
CA GLU A 2 20.73 -9.88 29.70
C GLU A 2 21.45 -9.58 28.38
N PHE A 3 22.74 -9.24 28.42
CA PHE A 3 23.51 -8.82 27.23
C PHE A 3 23.57 -9.86 26.10
N GLN A 4 23.53 -11.16 26.42
CA GLN A 4 23.62 -12.22 25.42
C GLN A 4 22.28 -12.48 24.72
N ARG A 5 21.15 -12.23 25.41
CA ARG A 5 19.80 -12.27 24.81
C ARG A 5 19.56 -11.05 23.91
N ALA A 6 19.88 -9.85 24.40
CA ALA A 6 19.72 -8.62 23.63
C ALA A 6 20.52 -8.65 22.31
N ARG A 7 21.79 -9.10 22.33
CA ARG A 7 22.60 -9.27 21.10
C ARG A 7 22.02 -10.33 20.14
N SER A 8 21.40 -11.39 20.66
CA SER A 8 20.78 -12.43 19.83
C SER A 8 19.49 -11.92 19.18
N GLU A 9 18.68 -11.16 19.90
CA GLU A 9 17.48 -10.50 19.38
C GLU A 9 17.83 -9.43 18.35
N GLU A 10 18.85 -8.62 18.61
CA GLU A 10 19.37 -7.62 17.68
C GLU A 10 19.88 -8.27 16.39
N GLN A 11 20.68 -9.34 16.49
CA GLN A 11 21.14 -10.10 15.32
C GLN A 11 19.98 -10.71 14.54
N ARG A 12 18.95 -11.20 15.24
CA ARG A 12 17.76 -11.75 14.61
C ARG A 12 17.01 -10.66 13.84
N GLU A 13 16.89 -9.46 14.40
CA GLU A 13 16.21 -8.34 13.75
C GLU A 13 17.00 -7.80 12.56
N ILE A 14 18.32 -7.71 12.65
CA ILE A 14 19.20 -7.37 11.52
C ILE A 14 18.98 -8.35 10.36
N ARG A 15 18.90 -9.65 10.65
CA ARG A 15 18.65 -10.68 9.61
C ARG A 15 17.26 -10.57 9.01
N ARG A 16 16.25 -10.32 9.85
CA ARG A 16 14.88 -10.10 9.40
C ARG A 16 14.77 -8.89 8.47
N THR A 17 15.38 -7.77 8.87
CA THR A 17 15.46 -6.54 8.08
C THR A 17 16.16 -6.79 6.75
N ALA A 18 17.29 -7.51 6.73
CA ALA A 18 17.99 -7.83 5.49
C ALA A 18 17.13 -8.65 4.49
N ILE A 19 16.31 -9.58 4.98
CA ILE A 19 15.35 -10.33 4.15
C ILE A 19 14.29 -9.39 3.57
N LEU A 20 13.72 -8.51 4.39
CA LEU A 20 12.72 -7.53 3.95
C LEU A 20 13.31 -6.55 2.93
N ASP A 21 14.49 -5.99 3.19
CA ASP A 21 15.16 -5.06 2.27
C ASP A 21 15.49 -5.72 0.93
N THR A 22 15.90 -6.99 0.94
CA THR A 22 16.13 -7.76 -0.29
C THR A 22 14.82 -7.96 -1.06
N ALA A 23 13.75 -8.35 -0.39
CA ALA A 23 12.44 -8.52 -1.01
C ALA A 23 11.88 -7.19 -1.55
N ALA A 24 12.06 -6.08 -0.82
CA ALA A 24 11.71 -4.74 -1.27
C ALA A 24 12.50 -4.33 -2.53
N ALA A 25 13.79 -4.66 -2.60
CA ALA A 25 14.58 -4.44 -3.82
C ALA A 25 14.07 -5.27 -5.00
N MET A 26 13.71 -6.54 -4.77
CA MET A 26 13.12 -7.38 -5.81
C MET A 26 11.81 -6.82 -6.37
N LEU A 27 10.91 -6.30 -5.52
CA LEU A 27 9.64 -5.73 -5.96
C LEU A 27 9.78 -4.45 -6.80
N ARG A 28 10.97 -3.83 -6.84
CA ARG A 28 11.27 -2.74 -7.79
C ARG A 28 11.67 -3.26 -9.17
N GLU A 29 12.00 -4.53 -9.29
CA GLU A 29 12.47 -5.18 -10.51
C GLU A 29 11.41 -6.11 -11.11
N MET A 30 10.47 -6.61 -10.30
CA MET A 30 9.50 -7.62 -10.72
C MET A 30 8.15 -7.46 -10.03
N PRO A 31 7.05 -7.96 -10.65
CA PRO A 31 5.73 -7.99 -10.03
C PRO A 31 5.67 -8.85 -8.75
N VAL A 32 4.71 -8.57 -7.89
CA VAL A 32 4.44 -9.34 -6.66
C VAL A 32 4.22 -10.84 -6.94
N SER A 33 3.58 -11.18 -8.06
CA SER A 33 3.32 -12.56 -8.47
C SER A 33 4.60 -13.38 -8.68
N ASP A 34 5.64 -12.71 -9.19
CA ASP A 34 6.85 -13.35 -9.71
C ASP A 34 7.94 -13.47 -8.63
N LEU A 35 7.82 -12.71 -7.54
CA LEU A 35 8.69 -12.85 -6.39
C LEU A 35 8.58 -14.27 -5.86
N ALA A 36 9.70 -15.01 -5.82
CA ALA A 36 9.75 -16.38 -5.36
C ALA A 36 10.69 -16.53 -4.16
N LEU A 37 10.30 -17.37 -3.18
CA LEU A 37 11.10 -17.58 -1.96
C LEU A 37 12.50 -18.14 -2.26
N ASN A 38 12.64 -18.96 -3.31
CA ASN A 38 13.94 -19.49 -3.73
C ASN A 38 14.88 -18.37 -4.22
N GLU A 39 14.36 -17.45 -5.04
CA GLU A 39 15.14 -16.32 -5.55
C GLU A 39 15.48 -15.33 -4.43
N LEU A 40 14.53 -15.06 -3.53
CA LEU A 40 14.79 -14.26 -2.33
C LEU A 40 15.92 -14.86 -1.48
N SER A 41 15.87 -16.16 -1.23
CA SER A 41 16.90 -16.89 -0.47
C SER A 41 18.28 -16.75 -1.12
N ARG A 42 18.34 -16.89 -2.45
CA ARG A 42 19.58 -16.72 -3.23
C ARG A 42 20.13 -15.30 -3.11
N ARG A 43 19.30 -14.27 -3.26
CA ARG A 43 19.72 -12.85 -3.23
C ARG A 43 20.17 -12.40 -1.84
N VAL A 44 19.50 -12.85 -0.77
CA VAL A 44 19.91 -12.53 0.62
C VAL A 44 21.10 -13.39 1.09
N GLY A 45 21.54 -14.37 0.29
CA GLY A 45 22.66 -15.25 0.64
C GLY A 45 22.36 -16.24 1.76
N LEU A 46 21.09 -16.66 1.90
CA LEU A 46 20.66 -17.62 2.92
C LEU A 46 20.07 -18.88 2.27
N ALA A 47 20.25 -20.02 2.91
CA ALA A 47 19.48 -21.21 2.54
C ALA A 47 17.98 -20.94 2.75
N LYS A 48 17.12 -21.53 1.91
CA LYS A 48 15.66 -21.41 2.03
C LYS A 48 15.15 -21.76 3.43
N SER A 49 15.68 -22.84 4.02
CA SER A 49 15.36 -23.25 5.38
C SER A 49 15.72 -22.20 6.43
N ASN A 50 16.75 -21.39 6.20
CA ASN A 50 17.11 -20.29 7.09
C ASN A 50 16.16 -19.10 6.96
N VAL A 51 15.75 -18.74 5.75
CA VAL A 51 14.71 -17.70 5.54
C VAL A 51 13.40 -18.11 6.21
N LEU A 52 13.02 -19.39 6.09
CA LEU A 52 11.82 -19.96 6.70
C LEU A 52 11.80 -19.92 8.24
N ARG A 53 12.95 -19.72 8.90
CA ARG A 53 13.02 -19.51 10.36
C ARG A 53 12.57 -18.10 10.78
N TYR A 54 12.58 -17.14 9.86
CA TYR A 54 12.16 -15.76 10.10
C TYR A 54 10.75 -15.49 9.58
N PHE A 55 10.39 -16.11 8.45
CA PHE A 55 9.10 -15.95 7.79
C PHE A 55 8.60 -17.31 7.33
N GLU A 56 7.40 -17.71 7.75
CA GLU A 56 6.86 -19.04 7.43
C GLU A 56 6.58 -19.28 5.94
N SER A 57 6.42 -18.21 5.17
CA SER A 57 6.14 -18.27 3.73
C SER A 57 6.60 -16.99 3.01
N ARG A 58 6.49 -17.00 1.68
CA ARG A 58 6.67 -15.80 0.86
C ARG A 58 5.62 -14.75 1.23
N GLU A 59 4.37 -15.17 1.37
CA GLU A 59 3.24 -14.31 1.67
C GLU A 59 3.44 -13.63 3.03
N ALA A 60 4.01 -14.32 4.01
CA ALA A 60 4.37 -13.72 5.30
C ALA A 60 5.42 -12.60 5.18
N VAL A 61 6.38 -12.70 4.24
CA VAL A 61 7.33 -11.61 3.93
C VAL A 61 6.59 -10.44 3.29
N LEU A 62 5.72 -10.71 2.32
CA LEU A 62 4.99 -9.68 1.57
C LEU A 62 3.97 -8.92 2.42
N LEU A 63 3.27 -9.59 3.34
CA LEU A 63 2.34 -8.95 4.29
C LEU A 63 3.06 -8.00 5.25
N GLU A 64 4.31 -8.29 5.57
CA GLU A 64 5.12 -7.43 6.44
C GLU A 64 5.72 -6.25 5.68
N LEU A 65 6.14 -6.46 4.44
CA LEU A 65 6.49 -5.36 3.54
C LEU A 65 5.31 -4.41 3.31
N LEU A 66 4.11 -4.95 3.15
CA LEU A 66 2.89 -4.16 3.04
C LEU A 66 2.71 -3.26 4.28
N ASP A 67 2.85 -3.80 5.49
CA ASP A 67 2.76 -2.96 6.70
C ASP A 67 3.87 -1.89 6.75
N ARG A 68 5.11 -2.24 6.39
CA ARG A 68 6.24 -1.30 6.37
C ARG A 68 6.03 -0.16 5.39
N PHE A 69 5.64 -0.46 4.15
CA PHE A 69 5.38 0.55 3.13
C PHE A 69 4.16 1.39 3.45
N PHE A 70 3.09 0.78 3.97
CA PHE A 70 1.93 1.53 4.41
C PHE A 70 2.30 2.49 5.56
N GLY A 71 3.11 2.04 6.51
CA GLY A 71 3.63 2.90 7.57
C GLY A 71 4.45 4.08 7.06
N ALA A 72 5.40 3.83 6.16
CA ALA A 72 6.22 4.88 5.55
C ALA A 72 5.37 5.90 4.77
N TRP A 73 4.44 5.41 3.95
CA TRP A 73 3.52 6.27 3.19
C TRP A 73 2.66 7.15 4.11
N LEU A 74 2.20 6.63 5.25
CA LEU A 74 1.42 7.43 6.21
C LEU A 74 2.23 8.56 6.84
N SER A 75 3.52 8.33 7.12
CA SER A 75 4.42 9.38 7.60
C SER A 75 4.62 10.46 6.55
N GLU A 76 4.86 10.09 5.30
CA GLU A 76 4.97 11.04 4.18
C GLU A 76 3.65 11.81 3.96
N LEU A 77 2.51 11.12 4.07
CA LEU A 77 1.20 11.73 3.94
C LEU A 77 0.93 12.79 5.01
N GLU A 78 1.32 12.53 6.27
CA GLU A 78 1.20 13.49 7.36
C GLU A 78 1.96 14.79 7.06
N GLU A 79 3.21 14.68 6.58
CA GLU A 79 4.03 15.83 6.19
C GLU A 79 3.40 16.63 5.04
N GLN A 80 2.87 15.93 4.02
CA GLN A 80 2.21 16.55 2.87
C GLN A 80 0.91 17.27 3.23
N LEU A 81 0.12 16.72 4.17
CA LEU A 81 -1.11 17.35 4.63
C LEU A 81 -0.82 18.56 5.54
N ALA A 82 0.28 18.54 6.30
CA ALA A 82 0.69 19.65 7.15
C ALA A 82 1.13 20.90 6.37
N THR A 83 1.77 20.72 5.20
CA THR A 83 2.34 21.81 4.39
C THR A 83 1.30 22.65 3.63
N GLY A 84 0.03 22.28 3.69
CA GLY A 84 -1.05 22.94 2.95
C GLY A 84 -2.35 23.06 3.73
N ALA A 85 -2.32 23.19 5.05
CA ALA A 85 -3.53 23.40 5.84
C ALA A 85 -3.69 24.89 6.21
N ASP A 86 -4.56 25.63 5.51
CA ASP A 86 -5.17 26.85 6.07
C ASP A 86 -6.59 26.51 6.50
N GLY A 87 -6.83 26.51 7.82
CA GLY A 87 -8.13 26.14 8.41
C GLY A 87 -9.28 27.09 8.04
N ARG A 88 -8.99 28.16 7.29
CA ARG A 88 -9.99 29.11 6.77
C ARG A 88 -10.54 28.76 5.39
N GLU A 89 -10.01 27.72 4.75
CA GLU A 89 -10.49 27.28 3.45
C GLU A 89 -11.87 26.62 3.53
N GLU A 90 -12.70 26.91 2.51
CA GLU A 90 -13.99 26.25 2.33
C GLU A 90 -13.84 24.72 2.25
N MET A 91 -14.85 24.02 2.78
CA MET A 91 -14.88 22.55 2.84
C MET A 91 -14.59 21.89 1.49
N THR A 92 -15.21 22.37 0.40
CA THR A 92 -15.02 21.81 -0.94
C THR A 92 -13.58 21.98 -1.42
N THR A 93 -12.96 23.13 -1.16
CA THR A 93 -11.55 23.39 -1.52
C THR A 93 -10.62 22.45 -0.78
N ARG A 94 -10.86 22.22 0.52
CA ARG A 94 -10.12 21.22 1.31
C ARG A 94 -10.34 19.81 0.75
N ALA A 95 -11.57 19.43 0.42
CA ALA A 95 -11.85 18.10 -0.15
C ALA A 95 -11.10 17.86 -1.48
N HIS A 96 -11.05 18.86 -2.37
CA HIS A 96 -10.26 18.79 -3.60
C HIS A 96 -8.76 18.62 -3.32
N ARG A 97 -8.21 19.40 -2.37
CA ARG A 97 -6.80 19.30 -1.98
C ARG A 97 -6.47 17.93 -1.39
N LEU A 98 -7.33 17.40 -0.53
CA LEU A 98 -7.16 16.05 0.03
C LEU A 98 -7.15 14.99 -1.07
N ALA A 99 -8.06 15.09 -2.05
CA ALA A 99 -8.08 14.20 -3.19
C ALA A 99 -6.79 14.29 -4.03
N ASP A 100 -6.27 15.49 -4.25
CA ASP A 100 -5.02 15.72 -4.97
C ASP A 100 -3.81 15.10 -4.25
N VAL A 101 -3.71 15.29 -2.93
CA VAL A 101 -2.62 14.74 -2.12
C VAL A 101 -2.67 13.22 -2.07
N LEU A 102 -3.85 12.63 -1.79
CA LEU A 102 -4.01 11.17 -1.72
C LEU A 102 -3.74 10.50 -3.07
N SER A 103 -4.30 11.03 -4.16
CA SER A 103 -4.13 10.44 -5.49
C SER A 103 -2.68 10.52 -5.98
N ARG A 104 -2.00 11.66 -5.78
CA ARG A 104 -0.59 11.81 -6.13
C ARG A 104 0.29 10.87 -5.31
N SER A 105 0.17 10.92 -3.98
CA SER A 105 1.05 10.14 -3.09
C SER A 105 0.87 8.63 -3.26
N LEU A 106 -0.36 8.14 -3.51
CA LEU A 106 -0.58 6.72 -3.79
C LEU A 106 -0.09 6.31 -5.18
N ALA A 107 -0.27 7.15 -6.20
CA ALA A 107 0.22 6.86 -7.55
C ALA A 107 1.75 6.76 -7.63
N GLU A 108 2.47 7.44 -6.73
CA GLU A 108 3.93 7.33 -6.59
C GLU A 108 4.38 6.04 -5.86
N GLN A 109 3.45 5.33 -5.21
CA GLN A 109 3.73 4.15 -4.38
C GLN A 109 3.25 2.86 -5.07
N SER A 110 3.80 2.58 -6.26
CA SER A 110 3.39 1.43 -7.09
C SER A 110 3.43 0.11 -6.34
N VAL A 111 4.55 -0.19 -5.67
CA VAL A 111 4.74 -1.44 -4.91
C VAL A 111 3.74 -1.58 -3.77
N LEU A 112 3.40 -0.48 -3.08
CA LEU A 112 2.38 -0.49 -2.04
C LEU A 112 1.01 -0.84 -2.63
N CYS A 113 0.63 -0.22 -3.75
CA CYS A 113 -0.63 -0.48 -4.43
C CYS A 113 -0.74 -1.94 -4.90
N ASP A 114 0.35 -2.49 -5.46
CA ASP A 114 0.39 -3.88 -5.92
C ASP A 114 0.26 -4.88 -4.77
N LEU A 115 0.87 -4.59 -3.62
CA LEU A 115 0.71 -5.41 -2.42
C LEU A 115 -0.72 -5.34 -1.87
N ILE A 116 -1.36 -4.17 -1.90
CA ILE A 116 -2.77 -4.01 -1.52
C ILE A 116 -3.66 -4.84 -2.47
N ALA A 117 -3.41 -4.78 -3.78
CA ALA A 117 -4.14 -5.53 -4.79
C ALA A 117 -4.03 -7.05 -4.58
N ALA A 118 -2.84 -7.54 -4.23
CA ALA A 118 -2.59 -8.95 -3.97
C ALA A 118 -3.10 -9.43 -2.59
N GLN A 119 -3.37 -8.52 -1.65
CA GLN A 119 -3.60 -8.86 -0.24
C GLN A 119 -4.74 -9.88 -0.06
N GLY A 120 -5.95 -9.50 -0.48
CA GLY A 120 -7.15 -10.30 -0.26
C GLY A 120 -7.23 -11.55 -1.13
N GLY A 121 -6.64 -11.52 -2.33
CA GLY A 121 -6.71 -12.61 -3.31
C GLY A 121 -5.57 -13.64 -3.21
N VAL A 122 -4.43 -13.26 -2.64
CA VAL A 122 -3.21 -14.09 -2.66
C VAL A 122 -2.56 -14.16 -1.29
N LEU A 123 -2.24 -13.02 -0.69
CA LEU A 123 -1.36 -12.98 0.48
C LEU A 123 -2.01 -13.57 1.74
N GLU A 124 -3.32 -13.39 1.90
CA GLU A 124 -4.08 -13.89 3.07
C GLU A 124 -4.42 -15.39 2.99
N HIS A 125 -4.13 -16.09 1.88
CA HIS A 125 -4.52 -17.49 1.68
C HIS A 125 -3.45 -18.51 2.10
N ASN A 126 -2.16 -18.18 1.96
CA ASN A 126 -1.05 -19.13 2.17
C ASN A 126 -0.20 -18.79 3.40
N VAL A 127 -0.88 -18.45 4.49
CA VAL A 127 -0.30 -18.06 5.78
C VAL A 127 -1.07 -18.67 6.93
N SER A 128 -0.42 -18.81 8.08
CA SER A 128 -1.05 -19.25 9.31
C SER A 128 -2.05 -18.23 9.84
N THR A 129 -3.00 -18.70 10.64
CA THR A 129 -3.98 -17.85 11.30
C THR A 129 -3.34 -16.80 12.21
N GLU A 130 -2.18 -17.09 12.79
CA GLU A 130 -1.43 -16.13 13.61
C GLU A 130 -0.83 -15.01 12.76
N VAL A 131 -0.27 -15.32 11.60
CA VAL A 131 0.23 -14.30 10.67
C VAL A 131 -0.91 -13.41 10.17
N VAL A 132 -2.05 -13.99 9.80
CA VAL A 132 -3.25 -13.22 9.42
C VAL A 132 -3.70 -12.32 10.58
N ARG A 133 -3.79 -12.84 11.81
CA ARG A 133 -4.20 -12.06 12.99
C ARG A 133 -3.28 -10.87 13.23
N ARG A 134 -1.96 -11.09 13.17
CA ARG A 134 -0.96 -10.02 13.32
C ARG A 134 -1.09 -8.98 12.21
N HIS A 135 -1.22 -9.43 10.96
CA HIS A 135 -1.43 -8.55 9.82
C HIS A 135 -2.70 -7.72 9.98
N LYS A 136 -3.86 -8.33 10.26
CA LYS A 136 -5.13 -7.59 10.44
C LYS A 136 -5.06 -6.56 11.56
N ARG A 137 -4.43 -6.88 12.69
CA ARG A 137 -4.23 -5.91 13.79
C ARG A 137 -3.40 -4.71 13.32
N SER A 138 -2.32 -4.96 12.58
CA SER A 138 -1.47 -3.91 12.04
C SER A 138 -2.22 -3.06 11.01
N SER A 139 -2.89 -3.69 10.05
CA SER A 139 -3.68 -3.01 9.01
C SER A 139 -4.79 -2.14 9.59
N LEU A 140 -5.46 -2.59 10.65
CA LEU A 140 -6.46 -1.78 11.36
C LEU A 140 -5.84 -0.57 12.06
N ALA A 141 -4.64 -0.72 12.65
CA ALA A 141 -3.92 0.40 13.24
C ALA A 141 -3.49 1.42 12.16
N ARG A 142 -2.95 0.96 11.03
CA ARG A 142 -2.59 1.81 9.88
C ARG A 142 -3.82 2.57 9.34
N LEU A 143 -4.94 1.87 9.18
CA LEU A 143 -6.20 2.47 8.73
C LEU A 143 -6.70 3.53 9.73
N ALA A 144 -6.56 3.27 11.04
CA ALA A 144 -6.92 4.24 12.07
C ALA A 144 -6.02 5.49 12.04
N THR A 145 -4.72 5.34 11.78
CA THR A 145 -3.80 6.46 11.55
C THR A 145 -4.20 7.27 10.32
N MET A 146 -4.46 6.62 9.19
CA MET A 146 -4.93 7.29 7.97
C MET A 146 -6.22 8.08 8.22
N ARG A 147 -7.18 7.45 8.90
CA ARG A 147 -8.45 8.10 9.29
C ARG A 147 -8.19 9.34 10.13
N MET A 148 -7.30 9.27 11.12
CA MET A 148 -6.96 10.41 11.96
C MET A 148 -6.39 11.57 11.15
N LEU A 149 -5.45 11.30 10.23
CA LEU A 149 -4.88 12.31 9.34
C LEU A 149 -5.95 12.97 8.46
N VAL A 150 -6.81 12.14 7.85
CA VAL A 150 -7.92 12.59 7.00
C VAL A 150 -8.91 13.44 7.79
N THR A 151 -9.38 12.99 8.95
CA THR A 151 -10.35 13.73 9.77
C THR A 151 -9.76 15.02 10.34
N ARG A 152 -8.46 15.06 10.64
CA ARG A 152 -7.79 16.30 11.04
C ARG A 152 -7.82 17.34 9.92
N PHE A 153 -7.72 16.91 8.67
CA PHE A 153 -7.72 17.78 7.50
C PHE A 153 -9.14 18.15 7.01
N LEU A 154 -10.07 17.20 7.11
CA LEU A 154 -11.47 17.33 6.72
C LEU A 154 -12.39 16.79 7.83
N PRO A 155 -12.62 17.60 8.90
CA PRO A 155 -13.41 17.17 10.05
C PRO A 155 -14.86 16.79 9.70
N GLU A 156 -15.40 17.35 8.63
CA GLU A 156 -16.78 17.15 8.17
C GLU A 156 -17.06 15.72 7.65
N LEU A 157 -16.02 14.92 7.42
CA LEU A 157 -16.17 13.54 6.95
C LEU A 157 -16.69 12.57 8.03
N ASP A 158 -16.55 12.96 9.30
CA ASP A 158 -17.07 12.29 10.51
C ASP A 158 -17.07 10.74 10.44
N ASP A 159 -18.23 10.09 10.65
CA ASP A 159 -18.42 8.64 10.61
C ASP A 159 -18.03 7.99 9.26
N GLY A 160 -18.02 8.77 8.17
CA GLY A 160 -17.66 8.30 6.83
C GLY A 160 -16.15 8.09 6.63
N ALA A 161 -15.31 8.66 7.50
CA ALA A 161 -13.87 8.73 7.29
C ALA A 161 -13.20 7.35 7.21
N GLN A 162 -13.62 6.39 8.04
CA GLN A 162 -13.05 5.04 8.02
C GLN A 162 -13.36 4.31 6.71
N ARG A 163 -14.62 4.37 6.25
CA ARG A 163 -15.03 3.75 4.99
C ARG A 163 -14.36 4.42 3.81
N PHE A 164 -14.25 5.74 3.81
CA PHE A 164 -13.54 6.50 2.80
C PHE A 164 -12.06 6.07 2.70
N CYS A 165 -11.34 5.99 3.81
CA CYS A 165 -9.94 5.56 3.82
C CYS A 165 -9.79 4.14 3.26
N PHE A 166 -10.65 3.21 3.70
CA PHE A 166 -10.64 1.84 3.21
C PHE A 166 -10.91 1.76 1.70
N MET A 167 -11.95 2.45 1.21
CA MET A 167 -12.29 2.47 -0.22
C MET A 167 -11.21 3.15 -1.06
N THR A 168 -10.52 4.16 -0.53
CA THR A 168 -9.39 4.79 -1.21
C THR A 168 -8.26 3.80 -1.45
N LEU A 169 -7.87 3.02 -0.42
CA LEU A 169 -6.83 2.00 -0.53
C LEU A 169 -7.23 0.87 -1.48
N VAL A 170 -8.47 0.37 -1.37
CA VAL A 170 -9.01 -0.66 -2.27
C VAL A 170 -9.01 -0.17 -3.72
N SER A 171 -9.42 1.07 -3.96
CA SER A 171 -9.44 1.66 -5.30
C SER A 171 -8.02 1.83 -5.85
N ALA A 172 -7.07 2.27 -5.04
CA ALA A 172 -5.66 2.41 -5.45
C ALA A 172 -5.06 1.06 -5.87
N GLY A 173 -5.26 0.00 -5.06
CA GLY A 173 -4.81 -1.34 -5.42
C GLY A 173 -5.52 -1.90 -6.65
N ALA A 174 -6.84 -1.73 -6.77
CA ALA A 174 -7.57 -2.21 -7.94
C ALA A 174 -7.11 -1.51 -9.23
N LEU A 175 -6.94 -0.19 -9.19
CA LEU A 175 -6.53 0.60 -10.35
C LEU A 175 -5.06 0.34 -10.74
N SER A 176 -4.16 0.02 -9.80
CA SER A 176 -2.77 -0.30 -10.14
C SER A 176 -2.65 -1.54 -11.02
N THR A 177 -3.59 -2.49 -10.94
CA THR A 177 -3.58 -3.69 -11.80
C THR A 177 -3.76 -3.41 -13.30
N TYR A 178 -4.21 -2.21 -13.66
CA TYR A 178 -4.36 -1.77 -15.06
C TYR A 178 -3.16 -0.98 -15.58
N VAL A 179 -2.18 -0.64 -14.73
CA VAL A 179 -1.09 0.29 -15.08
C VAL A 179 0.28 -0.24 -14.63
N PRO A 180 1.27 -0.41 -15.54
CA PRO A 180 1.13 -0.28 -17.00
C PRO A 180 0.36 -1.47 -17.59
N PRO A 181 -0.35 -1.29 -18.73
CA PRO A 181 -0.99 -2.40 -19.42
C PRO A 181 0.02 -3.46 -19.88
N PRO A 182 -0.32 -4.76 -19.85
CA PRO A 182 0.54 -5.81 -20.38
C PRO A 182 0.85 -5.63 -21.87
N ALA A 183 1.98 -6.17 -22.34
CA ALA A 183 2.42 -6.05 -23.74
C ALA A 183 1.37 -6.50 -24.77
N ALA A 184 0.57 -7.53 -24.45
CA ALA A 184 -0.52 -7.99 -25.32
C ALA A 184 -1.65 -6.95 -25.44
N VAL A 185 -1.97 -6.24 -24.35
CA VAL A 185 -2.99 -5.17 -24.36
C VAL A 185 -2.47 -3.97 -25.15
N LEU A 186 -1.21 -3.58 -24.96
CA LEU A 186 -0.57 -2.51 -25.73
C LEU A 186 -0.54 -2.83 -27.24
N ALA A 187 -0.26 -4.08 -27.60
CA ALA A 187 -0.29 -4.53 -29.00
C ALA A 187 -1.71 -4.43 -29.59
N ALA A 188 -2.74 -4.81 -28.83
CA ALA A 188 -4.14 -4.65 -29.25
C ALA A 188 -4.53 -3.18 -29.45
N TYR A 189 -4.10 -2.28 -28.56
CA TYR A 189 -4.35 -0.83 -28.71
C TYR A 189 -3.62 -0.23 -29.91
N ALA A 190 -2.44 -0.76 -30.26
CA ALA A 190 -1.71 -0.30 -31.44
C ALA A 190 -2.37 -0.73 -32.76
N ASP A 191 -3.00 -1.92 -32.78
CA ASP A 191 -3.69 -2.46 -33.96
C ASP A 191 -5.10 -1.86 -34.12
N GLU A 192 -5.85 -1.75 -33.02
CA GLU A 192 -7.19 -1.17 -32.96
C GLU A 192 -7.26 -0.02 -31.93
N PRO A 193 -6.90 1.23 -32.31
CA PRO A 193 -6.84 2.38 -31.38
C PRO A 193 -8.17 2.71 -30.67
N GLU A 194 -9.30 2.30 -31.23
CA GLU A 194 -10.62 2.43 -30.59
C GLU A 194 -10.79 1.57 -29.33
N LEU A 195 -9.93 0.55 -29.12
CA LEU A 195 -9.90 -0.25 -27.90
C LEU A 195 -9.20 0.46 -26.72
N ALA A 196 -8.41 1.50 -27.00
CA ALA A 196 -7.66 2.26 -25.99
C ALA A 196 -8.53 3.21 -25.13
N VAL A 197 -9.86 3.15 -25.25
CA VAL A 197 -10.81 3.94 -24.45
C VAL A 197 -10.66 3.69 -22.94
N VAL A 198 -10.07 2.56 -22.56
CA VAL A 198 -9.82 2.17 -21.16
C VAL A 198 -8.35 2.32 -20.77
N GLU A 199 -7.54 3.08 -21.54
CA GLU A 199 -6.20 3.45 -21.09
C GLU A 199 -6.30 4.42 -19.90
N LEU A 200 -5.84 3.96 -18.73
CA LEU A 200 -6.01 4.67 -17.47
C LEU A 200 -4.73 5.39 -17.08
N ASP A 201 -4.82 6.70 -16.85
CA ASP A 201 -3.85 7.40 -16.00
C ASP A 201 -4.20 7.13 -14.52
N LEU A 202 -3.31 6.43 -13.81
CA LEU A 202 -3.54 5.99 -12.44
C LEU A 202 -3.87 7.17 -11.52
N ARG A 203 -3.09 8.25 -11.59
CA ARG A 203 -3.25 9.41 -10.71
C ARG A 203 -4.57 10.12 -10.98
N ALA A 204 -4.88 10.44 -12.23
CA ALA A 204 -6.09 11.15 -12.62
C ALA A 204 -7.34 10.33 -12.29
N THR A 205 -7.32 9.02 -12.58
CA THR A 205 -8.43 8.12 -12.24
C THR A 205 -8.62 8.01 -10.73
N LEU A 206 -7.55 7.79 -9.98
CA LEU A 206 -7.61 7.70 -8.52
C LEU A 206 -8.11 9.02 -7.90
N ARG A 207 -7.65 10.16 -8.42
CA ARG A 207 -8.15 11.48 -8.01
C ARG A 207 -9.65 11.60 -8.20
N SER A 208 -10.16 11.19 -9.36
CA SER A 208 -11.59 11.22 -9.65
C SER A 208 -12.37 10.35 -8.65
N VAL A 209 -11.94 9.10 -8.44
CA VAL A 209 -12.60 8.16 -7.51
C VAL A 209 -12.58 8.69 -6.08
N VAL A 210 -11.43 9.19 -5.62
CA VAL A 210 -11.26 9.75 -4.27
C VAL A 210 -12.16 10.97 -4.09
N LEU A 211 -12.18 11.90 -5.04
CA LEU A 211 -13.00 13.09 -4.96
C LEU A 211 -14.50 12.77 -4.98
N THR A 212 -14.95 11.88 -5.87
CA THR A 212 -16.35 11.44 -5.91
C THR A 212 -16.76 10.77 -4.59
N THR A 213 -15.87 9.96 -4.00
CA THR A 213 -16.14 9.31 -2.71
C THR A 213 -16.19 10.33 -1.58
N LEU A 214 -15.28 11.32 -1.55
CA LEU A 214 -15.27 12.41 -0.56
C LEU A 214 -16.55 13.23 -0.64
N LEU A 215 -16.89 13.76 -1.81
CA LEU A 215 -18.07 14.60 -1.99
C LEU A 215 -19.38 13.85 -1.70
N GLY A 216 -19.42 12.54 -1.97
CA GLY A 216 -20.56 11.69 -1.63
C GLY A 216 -20.69 11.38 -0.13
N ALA A 217 -19.59 11.47 0.64
CA ALA A 217 -19.55 11.21 2.07
C ALA A 217 -19.70 12.49 2.91
N LEU A 218 -19.46 13.67 2.34
CA LEU A 218 -19.65 14.95 3.01
C LEU A 218 -21.14 15.29 3.19
N PRO A 219 -21.51 16.00 4.27
CA PRO A 219 -22.87 16.46 4.46
C PRO A 219 -23.30 17.36 3.29
N ARG A 220 -24.51 17.14 2.78
CA ARG A 220 -25.11 18.02 1.78
C ARG A 220 -25.46 19.33 2.47
N THR A 221 -24.95 20.44 1.94
CA THR A 221 -25.37 21.79 2.31
C THR A 221 -26.73 22.12 1.73
#